data_AF-A0A7S4HV07-F1
#
_entry.id   AF-A0A7S4HV07-F1
#
_cell.length_a   1.000
_cell.length_b   1.000
_cell.length_c   1.000
_cell.angle_alpha   90.00
_cell.angle_beta   90.00
_cell.angle_gamma   90.00
#
_symmetry.space_group_name_H-M   'P 1'
#
loop_
_entity.id
_entity.type
_entity.pdbx_description
1 polymer ?
#
loop_
_entity_poly.entity_id
_entity_poly.type
_entity_poly.pdbx_seq_one_letter_code
_entity_poly.pdbx_strand_id
1 'polypeptide(L)'
;WSGGFEIEELSAFSLKMRNSLDPNQFYLARVRVKMDNASTLIIVSPENMEFPGYRIENMTSKVMKISQVYSSNFDLIEPKSKVPYAWDKPMAPHTLEISFEGHNEQLEISFEGH
;
A
#
# COMPACT_ATOMS: atom_id res chain seq x y z
N TRP A 1 0.24 0.42 -13.75
CA TRP A 1 1.12 1.21 -12.86
C TRP A 1 2.34 1.69 -13.65
N SER A 2 2.86 2.87 -13.32
CA SER A 2 3.98 3.51 -14.04
C SER A 2 4.68 4.55 -13.14
N GLY A 3 4.88 4.21 -11.86
CA GLY A 3 5.51 5.08 -10.87
C GLY A 3 7.02 4.89 -10.78
N GLY A 4 7.66 5.71 -9.96
CA GLY A 4 8.99 5.43 -9.43
C GLY A 4 8.92 4.74 -8.06
N PHE A 5 10.04 4.16 -7.65
CA PHE A 5 10.40 3.83 -6.27
C PHE A 5 11.91 4.01 -6.14
N GLU A 6 12.40 4.22 -4.93
CA GLU A 6 13.83 4.43 -4.68
C GLU A 6 14.54 3.16 -4.20
N ILE A 7 15.87 3.15 -4.33
CA ILE A 7 16.73 2.04 -3.91
C ILE A 7 17.97 2.66 -3.24
N GLU A 8 17.82 3.15 -2.02
CA GLU A 8 18.96 3.55 -1.17
C GLU A 8 19.57 2.33 -0.47
N GLU A 9 18.71 1.45 0.07
CA GLU A 9 19.10 0.31 0.91
C GLU A 9 18.85 -1.08 0.29
N LEU A 10 19.48 -2.09 0.87
CA LEU A 10 19.24 -3.52 0.61
C LEU A 10 17.94 -4.01 1.32
N SER A 11 16.83 -3.31 1.05
CA SER A 11 15.55 -3.50 1.72
C SER A 11 14.56 -4.35 0.91
N ALA A 12 13.35 -4.54 1.43
CA ALA A 12 12.27 -5.23 0.73
C ALA A 12 10.90 -4.63 1.04
N PHE A 13 10.27 -4.03 0.03
CA PHE A 13 8.99 -3.31 0.15
C PHE A 13 7.93 -3.89 -0.81
N SER A 14 6.70 -3.40 -0.70
CA SER A 14 5.54 -3.85 -1.48
C SER A 14 5.11 -2.75 -2.45
N LEU A 15 4.86 -3.07 -3.72
CA LEU A 15 4.30 -2.15 -4.71
C LEU A 15 2.82 -2.44 -4.97
N LYS A 16 1.96 -1.42 -4.87
CA LYS A 16 0.55 -1.52 -5.27
C LYS A 16 0.38 -1.17 -6.74
N MET A 17 0.03 -2.16 -7.55
CA MET A 17 -0.23 -2.00 -8.98
C MET A 17 -1.72 -2.15 -9.27
N ARG A 18 -2.45 -1.03 -9.30
CA ARG A 18 -3.85 -1.01 -9.75
C ARG A 18 -3.97 -1.33 -11.24
N ASN A 19 -5.05 -2.03 -11.59
CA ASN A 19 -5.50 -2.25 -12.96
C ASN A 19 -6.10 -0.95 -13.50
N SER A 20 -5.73 -0.56 -14.73
CA SER A 20 -6.22 0.66 -15.37
C SER A 20 -7.63 0.54 -15.95
N LEU A 21 -8.17 -0.68 -16.03
CA LEU A 21 -9.54 -0.97 -16.48
C LEU A 21 -10.53 -1.16 -15.31
N ASP A 22 -10.03 -1.49 -14.12
CA ASP A 22 -10.81 -1.61 -12.89
C ASP A 22 -9.96 -1.17 -11.68
N PRO A 23 -10.18 0.04 -11.12
CA PRO A 23 -9.36 0.56 -10.03
C PRO A 23 -9.55 -0.17 -8.69
N ASN A 24 -10.59 -0.99 -8.56
CA ASN A 24 -10.80 -1.85 -7.38
C ASN A 24 -9.89 -3.08 -7.43
N GLN A 25 -9.45 -3.50 -8.62
CA GLN A 25 -8.48 -4.57 -8.78
C GLN A 25 -7.05 -4.05 -8.72
N PHE A 26 -6.25 -4.70 -7.88
CA PHE A 26 -4.82 -4.43 -7.77
C PHE A 26 -4.02 -5.70 -7.54
N TYR A 27 -2.78 -5.68 -8.02
CA TYR A 27 -1.77 -6.69 -7.73
C TYR A 27 -0.73 -6.09 -6.78
N LEU A 28 -0.35 -6.85 -5.75
CA LEU A 28 0.75 -6.50 -4.86
C LEU A 28 1.99 -7.32 -5.24
N ALA A 29 3.11 -6.64 -5.46
CA ALA A 29 4.39 -7.30 -5.70
C ALA A 29 5.41 -6.94 -4.62
N ARG A 30 6.06 -7.94 -4.05
CA ARG A 30 7.26 -7.74 -3.22
C ARG A 30 8.46 -7.47 -4.12
N VAL A 31 9.02 -6.28 -3.98
CA VAL A 31 10.35 -5.94 -4.47
C VAL A 31 11.35 -6.23 -3.36
N ARG A 32 12.49 -6.82 -3.70
CA ARG A 32 13.58 -7.11 -2.76
C ARG A 32 14.89 -6.72 -3.43
N VAL A 33 15.64 -5.85 -2.78
CA VAL A 33 16.97 -5.43 -3.22
C VAL A 33 18.00 -6.25 -2.46
N LYS A 34 18.90 -6.91 -3.18
CA LYS A 34 19.96 -7.73 -2.59
C LYS A 34 21.28 -7.48 -3.26
N MET A 35 22.37 -7.55 -2.50
CA MET A 35 23.70 -7.70 -3.05
C MET A 35 24.02 -9.19 -3.18
N ASP A 36 24.46 -9.60 -4.36
CA ASP A 36 25.05 -10.92 -4.63
C ASP A 36 26.44 -10.70 -5.22
N ASN A 37 27.47 -11.08 -4.47
CA ASN A 37 28.86 -10.77 -4.76
C ASN A 37 29.07 -9.27 -5.04
N ALA A 38 29.36 -8.88 -6.28
CA ALA A 38 29.55 -7.50 -6.73
C ALA A 38 28.37 -6.93 -7.55
N SER A 39 27.20 -7.57 -7.49
CA SER A 39 26.01 -7.22 -8.28
C SER A 39 24.81 -6.93 -7.38
N THR A 40 24.07 -5.85 -7.67
CA THR A 40 22.77 -5.58 -7.05
C THR A 40 21.66 -6.27 -7.84
N LEU A 41 20.95 -7.19 -7.20
CA LEU A 41 19.81 -7.91 -7.75
C LEU A 41 18.50 -7.26 -7.26
N ILE A 42 17.63 -6.90 -8.20
CA ILE A 42 16.25 -6.47 -7.93
C ILE A 42 15.33 -7.65 -8.21
N ILE A 43 14.78 -8.25 -7.16
CA ILE A 43 13.88 -9.40 -7.25
C ILE A 43 12.44 -8.93 -7.10
N VAL A 44 11.65 -9.01 -8.17
CA VAL A 44 10.21 -8.74 -8.16
C VAL A 44 9.44 -10.06 -8.09
N SER A 45 8.50 -10.18 -7.16
CA SER A 45 7.74 -11.40 -6.88
C SER A 45 6.33 -11.06 -6.40
N PRO A 46 5.34 -11.97 -6.41
CA PRO A 46 4.06 -11.74 -5.74
C PRO A 46 4.26 -11.42 -4.25
N GLU A 47 3.44 -10.53 -3.68
CA GLU A 47 3.37 -10.32 -2.23
C GLU A 47 2.79 -11.55 -1.52
N ASN A 48 3.21 -11.81 -0.29
CA ASN A 48 2.53 -12.80 0.54
C ASN A 48 1.25 -12.18 1.12
N MET A 49 0.09 -12.62 0.66
CA MET A 49 -1.21 -12.07 1.09
C MET A 49 -1.61 -12.46 2.52
N GLU A 50 -0.98 -13.48 3.12
CA GLU A 50 -1.15 -13.87 4.52
C GLU A 50 -0.28 -13.02 5.46
N PHE A 51 0.96 -12.76 5.03
CA PHE A 51 1.98 -11.96 5.73
C PHE A 51 2.49 -10.78 4.88
N PRO A 52 1.61 -9.81 4.53
CA PRO A 52 1.96 -8.67 3.69
C PRO A 52 2.82 -7.64 4.45
N GLY A 53 3.54 -6.77 3.71
CA GLY A 53 4.29 -5.66 4.30
C GLY A 53 3.45 -4.74 5.22
N TYR A 54 2.23 -4.41 4.81
CA TYR A 54 1.22 -3.78 5.68
C TYR A 54 -0.12 -4.52 5.57
N ARG A 55 -0.89 -4.50 6.66
CA ARG A 55 -2.28 -4.98 6.70
C ARG A 55 -3.14 -3.97 7.44
N ILE A 56 -4.23 -3.54 6.83
CA ILE A 56 -5.20 -2.62 7.44
C ILE A 56 -6.42 -3.45 7.87
N GLU A 57 -6.89 -3.24 9.09
CA GLU A 57 -7.95 -4.05 9.72
C GLU A 57 -9.06 -3.13 10.24
N ASN A 58 -10.23 -3.19 9.60
CA ASN A 58 -11.37 -2.37 9.96
C ASN A 58 -12.11 -3.01 11.14
N MET A 59 -11.64 -2.75 12.36
CA MET A 59 -12.27 -3.23 13.59
C MET A 59 -13.62 -2.54 13.91
N THR A 60 -14.11 -1.61 13.07
CA THR A 60 -15.36 -0.88 13.30
C THR A 60 -16.60 -1.67 12.82
N SER A 61 -17.78 -1.05 12.86
CA SER A 61 -19.03 -1.55 12.25
C SER A 61 -19.44 -0.76 10.99
N LYS A 62 -18.58 0.13 10.48
CA LYS A 62 -18.83 1.00 9.31
C LYS A 62 -17.94 0.56 8.14
N VAL A 63 -18.32 0.84 6.89
CA VAL A 63 -17.38 0.76 5.75
C VAL A 63 -16.33 1.85 5.92
N MET A 64 -15.06 1.48 5.82
CA MET A 64 -13.92 2.40 5.91
C MET A 64 -13.37 2.66 4.51
N LYS A 65 -13.35 3.93 4.09
CA LYS A 65 -12.67 4.38 2.88
C LYS A 65 -11.29 4.91 3.25
N ILE A 66 -10.25 4.39 2.61
CA ILE A 66 -8.86 4.82 2.82
C ILE A 66 -8.25 5.37 1.53
N SER A 67 -7.45 6.44 1.63
CA SER A 67 -6.67 7.03 0.54
C SER A 67 -5.26 7.33 1.04
N GLN A 68 -4.24 7.20 0.18
CA GLN A 68 -2.95 7.87 0.46
C GLN A 68 -3.14 9.37 0.21
N VAL A 69 -2.60 10.24 1.06
CA VAL A 69 -2.66 11.70 0.86
C VAL A 69 -2.03 12.07 -0.49
N TYR A 70 -2.66 13.00 -1.21
CA TYR A 70 -2.36 13.36 -2.60
C TYR A 70 -2.55 12.22 -3.63
N SER A 71 -3.23 11.12 -3.29
CA SER A 71 -3.73 10.12 -4.25
C SER A 71 -5.18 10.40 -4.65
N SER A 72 -5.51 10.17 -5.93
CA SER A 72 -6.90 10.08 -6.40
C SER A 72 -7.53 8.71 -6.13
N ASN A 73 -6.70 7.71 -5.81
CA ASN A 73 -7.11 6.34 -5.62
C ASN A 73 -7.44 6.09 -4.15
N PHE A 74 -8.48 5.30 -3.91
CA PHE A 74 -8.89 4.85 -2.60
C PHE A 74 -9.17 3.34 -2.59
N ASP A 75 -9.32 2.77 -1.41
CA ASP A 75 -9.84 1.43 -1.18
C ASP A 75 -11.02 1.48 -0.21
N LEU A 76 -11.95 0.54 -0.34
CA LEU A 76 -13.01 0.30 0.63
C LEU A 76 -12.66 -0.96 1.44
N ILE A 77 -12.82 -0.88 2.76
CA ILE A 77 -12.58 -1.99 3.68
C ILE A 77 -13.87 -2.25 4.46
N GLU A 78 -14.44 -3.44 4.27
CA GLU A 78 -15.70 -3.86 4.88
C GLU A 78 -15.60 -3.93 6.42
N PRO A 79 -16.72 -3.75 7.15
CA PRO A 79 -16.76 -3.93 8.60
C PRO A 79 -16.19 -5.28 9.04
N LYS A 80 -15.36 -5.28 10.09
CA LYS A 80 -14.71 -6.47 10.66
C LYS A 80 -13.83 -7.26 9.68
N SER A 81 -13.43 -6.65 8.56
CA SER A 81 -12.52 -7.24 7.58
C SER A 81 -11.09 -6.69 7.69
N LYS A 82 -10.15 -7.34 7.00
CA LYS A 82 -8.75 -6.92 6.90
C LYS A 82 -8.22 -7.16 5.49
N VAL A 83 -7.40 -6.22 5.00
CA VAL A 83 -6.83 -6.28 3.64
C VAL A 83 -5.32 -6.06 3.67
N PRO A 84 -4.54 -6.72 2.79
CA PRO A 84 -3.14 -6.38 2.57
C PRO A 84 -3.05 -5.01 1.89
N TYR A 85 -2.08 -4.20 2.30
CA TYR A 85 -1.92 -2.82 1.83
C TYR A 85 -0.49 -2.52 1.39
N ALA A 86 -0.39 -1.60 0.42
CA ALA A 86 0.84 -0.93 0.01
C ALA A 86 0.47 0.41 -0.64
N TRP A 87 1.39 1.38 -0.59
CA TRP A 87 1.17 2.73 -1.09
C TRP A 87 0.95 2.78 -2.61
N ASP A 88 -0.04 3.57 -3.05
CA ASP A 88 -0.31 3.85 -4.47
C ASP A 88 0.84 4.65 -5.12
N LYS A 89 1.46 5.54 -4.34
CA LYS A 89 2.63 6.36 -4.69
C LYS A 89 3.74 6.13 -3.67
N PRO A 90 4.64 5.15 -3.87
CA PRO A 90 5.69 4.81 -2.90
C PRO A 90 6.64 5.97 -2.53
N MET A 91 6.84 6.93 -3.44
CA MET A 91 7.70 8.11 -3.24
C MET A 91 6.92 9.39 -2.81
N ALA A 92 5.61 9.29 -2.57
CA ALA A 92 4.84 10.36 -1.94
C ALA A 92 4.71 10.08 -0.43
N PRO A 93 4.34 11.06 0.42
CA PRO A 93 4.23 10.86 1.87
C PRO A 93 3.41 9.61 2.24
N HIS A 94 3.91 8.84 3.21
CA HIS A 94 3.29 7.60 3.71
C HIS A 94 2.19 7.95 4.73
N THR A 95 1.22 8.73 4.28
CA THR A 95 0.10 9.23 5.09
C THR A 95 -1.21 8.68 4.55
N LEU A 96 -1.98 8.03 5.43
CA LEU A 96 -3.33 7.57 5.16
C LEU A 96 -4.35 8.63 5.59
N GLU A 97 -5.17 9.07 4.65
CA GLU A 97 -6.47 9.68 4.92
C GLU A 97 -7.50 8.55 5.07
N ILE A 98 -8.25 8.56 6.17
CA ILE A 98 -9.28 7.58 6.51
C ILE A 98 -10.60 8.30 6.70
N SER A 99 -11.66 7.79 6.10
CA SER A 99 -13.03 8.29 6.26
C SER A 99 -14.03 7.14 6.37
N PHE A 100 -15.20 7.40 6.99
CA PHE A 100 -16.27 6.42 7.09
C PHE A 100 -17.46 6.84 6.22
N GLU A 101 -18.02 5.88 5.47
CA GLU A 101 -19.11 6.19 4.54
C GLU A 101 -20.33 6.76 5.27
N GLY A 102 -20.86 7.88 4.77
CA GLY A 102 -21.97 8.62 5.40
C GLY A 102 -21.59 9.51 6.59
N HIS A 103 -20.30 9.67 6.92
CA HIS A 103 -19.85 10.48 8.06
C HIS A 103 -18.79 11.53 7.69
N ASN A 104 -18.89 12.72 8.26
CA ASN A 104 -17.86 13.77 8.21
C ASN A 104 -16.70 13.52 9.21
N GLU A 105 -16.37 12.25 9.44
CA GLU A 105 -15.26 11.82 10.29
C GLU A 105 -14.07 11.51 9.37
N GLN A 106 -13.05 12.37 9.39
CA GLN A 106 -11.75 12.13 8.75
C GLN A 106 -10.66 11.95 9.81
N LEU A 107 -9.76 11.00 9.58
CA LEU A 107 -8.56 10.78 10.38
C LEU A 107 -7.35 10.70 9.45
N GLU A 108 -6.29 11.42 9.78
CA GLU A 108 -5.01 11.38 9.07
C GLU A 108 -4.00 10.61 9.93
N ILE A 109 -3.33 9.61 9.35
CA ILE A 109 -2.29 8.82 10.01
C ILE A 109 -1.03 8.83 9.13
N SER A 110 -0.03 9.60 9.54
CA SER A 110 1.31 9.57 8.95
C SER A 110 2.14 8.43 9.55
N PHE A 111 2.74 7.64 8.68
CA PHE A 111 3.72 6.62 9.03
C PHE A 111 5.10 7.18 8.70
N GLU A 112 5.91 7.47 9.73
CA GLU A 112 7.32 7.77 9.52
C GLU A 112 8.02 6.46 9.11
N GLY A 113 8.68 6.47 7.96
CA GLY A 113 9.42 5.34 7.43
C GLY A 113 10.71 5.09 8.22
N HIS A 114 11.10 3.82 8.30
CA HIS A 114 12.45 3.40 8.67
C HIS A 114 13.39 3.50 7.48
#